data_AF-A0A1S3KVV7-F1
#
_entry.id   AF-A0A1S3KVV7-F1
#
_cell.length_a   1.000
_cell.length_b   1.000
_cell.length_c   1.000
_cell.angle_alpha   90.00
_cell.angle_beta   90.00
_cell.angle_gamma   90.00
#
_symmetry.space_group_name_H-M   'P 1'
#
loop_
_entity.id
_entity.type
_entity.pdbx_description
1 polymer ?
#
loop_
_entity_poly.entity_id
_entity_poly.type
_entity_poly.pdbx_seq_one_letter_code
_entity_poly.pdbx_strand_id
1 'polypeptide(L)'
;MFLREDQEVGEEIEMSPLLFTKGLADSGIWGSKFFGRIMMEEAHIGEGCSHKACRVKVIYGLEPVFESGTTCYIKVKSPIAYYGAKEESNLVERNLAITQQECRIQNIAREYCKIFAAECRVIGTFGEALEVIPVHLMYRPANSIPYATVESDLKGVYLSYCLMDATGRLVMRTGSEAALKCCALQHWILQWTNGNLLLTRMEGVDFKITNVGISIKSKGYQSLTITENPNVFEQFVSQHQCNSYCGLLSLRSLKTQDSLQTPAKPKGSRSPLLHRKMGGSSSPQPSRKATGSPRLIRKPAQPEDSKATAKHKAVDVPNVVRS
;
A
#
# COMPACT_ATOMS: atom_id res chain seq x y z
N MET A 1 -20.88 37.44 19.26
CA MET A 1 -20.31 38.49 18.39
C MET A 1 -18.81 38.52 18.64
N PHE A 2 -18.06 37.57 18.09
CA PHE A 2 -16.59 37.44 18.23
C PHE A 2 -16.04 36.67 17.02
N LEU A 3 -16.09 37.26 15.82
CA LEU A 3 -15.51 36.63 14.61
C LEU A 3 -15.16 37.69 13.56
N ARG A 4 -14.41 38.75 13.91
CA ARG A 4 -13.92 39.70 12.90
C ARG A 4 -12.53 40.30 13.11
N GLU A 5 -11.85 40.09 14.24
CA GLU A 5 -10.52 40.72 14.46
C GLU A 5 -9.32 39.76 14.32
N ASP A 6 -9.52 38.44 14.32
CA ASP A 6 -8.40 37.48 14.18
C ASP A 6 -8.05 37.13 12.73
N GLN A 7 -8.79 37.63 11.73
CA GLN A 7 -8.60 37.22 10.33
C GLN A 7 -7.37 37.84 9.65
N GLU A 8 -6.78 38.89 10.23
CA GLU A 8 -5.52 39.49 9.74
C GLU A 8 -4.28 38.85 10.37
N VAL A 9 -4.43 38.13 11.48
CA VAL A 9 -3.32 37.53 12.22
C VAL A 9 -3.18 36.09 11.74
N GLY A 10 -2.26 35.85 10.80
CA GLY A 10 -1.90 34.50 10.39
C GLY A 10 -1.55 33.61 11.60
N GLU A 11 -1.89 32.34 11.52
CA GLU A 11 -1.72 31.34 12.57
C GLU A 11 -0.35 30.64 12.46
N GLU A 12 0.39 30.58 13.56
CA GLU A 12 1.65 29.83 13.66
C GLU A 12 1.37 28.33 13.81
N ILE A 13 2.07 27.52 13.02
CA ILE A 13 1.87 26.07 12.96
C ILE A 13 3.20 25.32 12.89
N GLU A 14 3.15 24.03 13.25
CA GLU A 14 4.23 23.08 12.98
C GLU A 14 3.71 22.00 12.04
N MET A 15 4.46 21.66 10.99
CA MET A 15 4.13 20.58 10.07
C MET A 15 5.22 19.51 10.10
N SER A 16 4.84 18.24 10.19
CA SER A 16 5.74 17.09 10.18
C SER A 16 5.36 16.13 9.06
N PRO A 17 6.24 15.88 8.07
CA PRO A 17 6.00 14.87 7.06
C PRO A 17 6.20 13.47 7.62
N LEU A 18 5.46 12.50 7.08
CA LEU A 18 5.71 11.08 7.37
C LEU A 18 6.55 10.47 6.25
N LEU A 19 7.71 9.93 6.61
CA LEU A 19 8.70 9.40 5.68
C LEU A 19 8.78 7.88 5.77
N PHE A 20 8.84 7.21 4.62
CA PHE A 20 9.03 5.76 4.51
C PHE A 20 10.42 5.50 3.92
N THR A 21 11.34 5.03 4.75
CA THR A 21 12.75 4.83 4.38
C THR A 21 13.06 3.37 4.04
N LYS A 22 12.25 2.43 4.57
CA LYS A 22 12.43 0.97 4.40
C LYS A 22 11.32 0.31 3.58
N GLY A 23 10.62 1.08 2.74
CA GLY A 23 9.52 0.59 1.90
C GLY A 23 8.25 0.28 2.70
N LEU A 24 7.40 -0.61 2.17
CA LEU A 24 6.06 -0.88 2.69
C LEU A 24 6.00 -1.54 4.08
N ALA A 25 7.10 -2.13 4.56
CA ALA A 25 7.18 -2.71 5.90
C ALA A 25 7.56 -1.68 6.98
N ASP A 26 7.85 -0.44 6.58
CA ASP A 26 8.20 0.66 7.47
C ASP A 26 6.94 1.21 8.14
N SER A 27 6.97 1.39 9.46
CA SER A 27 5.88 2.03 10.21
C SER A 27 5.83 3.56 10.03
N GLY A 28 6.81 4.08 9.27
CA GLY A 28 6.96 5.49 8.95
C GLY A 28 7.65 6.25 10.09
N ILE A 29 8.58 7.12 9.71
CA ILE A 29 9.30 8.00 10.63
C ILE A 29 8.84 9.42 10.38
N TRP A 30 8.47 10.13 11.44
CA TRP A 30 8.17 11.56 11.35
C TRP A 30 9.45 12.33 11.03
N GLY A 31 9.43 13.07 9.92
CA GLY A 31 10.56 13.89 9.48
C GLY A 31 10.73 15.15 10.34
N SER A 32 11.68 15.99 9.92
CA SER A 32 11.92 17.29 10.56
C SER A 32 10.66 18.16 10.53
N LYS A 33 10.43 18.88 11.64
CA LYS A 33 9.35 19.85 11.75
C LYS A 33 9.65 21.07 10.88
N PHE A 34 8.65 21.50 10.14
CA PHE A 34 8.59 22.80 9.48
C PHE A 34 7.77 23.74 10.35
N PHE A 35 8.32 24.91 10.64
CA PHE A 35 7.62 25.96 11.38
C PHE A 35 7.18 27.01 10.38
N GLY A 36 5.88 27.24 10.31
CA GLY A 36 5.32 28.11 9.30
C GLY A 36 4.11 28.86 9.79
N ARG A 37 3.66 29.78 8.95
CA ARG A 37 2.48 30.60 9.22
C ARG A 37 1.46 30.43 8.11
N ILE A 38 0.19 30.26 8.48
CA ILE A 38 -0.91 30.04 7.56
C ILE A 38 -2.03 31.06 7.79
N MET A 39 -2.86 31.28 6.78
CA MET A 39 -4.05 32.13 6.86
C MET A 39 -5.27 31.35 6.39
N MET A 40 -6.35 31.36 7.16
CA MET A 40 -7.59 30.69 6.78
C MET A 40 -8.31 31.51 5.69
N GLU A 41 -8.59 30.89 4.54
CA GLU A 41 -9.39 31.50 3.48
C GLU A 41 -10.86 31.08 3.58
N GLU A 42 -11.12 29.77 3.63
CA GLU A 42 -12.48 29.22 3.61
C GLU A 42 -12.60 28.02 4.55
N ALA A 43 -13.75 27.84 5.19
CA ALA A 43 -14.03 26.70 6.04
C ALA A 43 -15.27 25.94 5.55
N HIS A 44 -15.11 24.63 5.37
CA HIS A 44 -16.15 23.71 4.95
C HIS A 44 -16.33 22.63 6.03
N ILE A 45 -17.56 22.17 6.21
CA ILE A 45 -17.84 21.00 7.04
C ILE A 45 -17.93 19.80 6.10
N GLY A 46 -17.13 18.77 6.36
CA GLY A 46 -17.08 17.56 5.55
C GLY A 46 -18.36 16.74 5.66
N GLU A 47 -18.54 15.82 4.71
CA GLU A 47 -19.73 14.97 4.63
C GLU A 47 -19.95 14.17 5.93
N GLY A 48 -21.21 14.16 6.41
CA GLY A 48 -21.61 13.55 7.67
C GLY A 48 -21.13 14.27 8.93
N CYS A 49 -20.68 15.53 8.83
CA CYS A 49 -20.08 16.30 9.92
C CYS A 49 -18.90 15.57 10.59
N SER A 50 -18.25 14.65 9.88
CA SER A 50 -17.19 13.77 10.40
C SER A 50 -15.85 14.47 10.57
N HIS A 51 -15.62 15.55 9.83
CA HIS A 51 -14.45 16.41 9.91
C HIS A 51 -14.78 17.83 9.47
N LYS A 52 -14.02 18.80 9.96
CA LYS A 52 -13.96 20.18 9.47
C LYS A 52 -12.78 20.28 8.51
N ALA A 53 -13.02 20.70 7.28
CA ALA A 53 -12.01 20.92 6.27
C ALA A 53 -11.87 22.42 6.00
N CYS A 54 -10.70 22.99 6.23
CA CYS A 54 -10.41 24.39 6.00
C CYS A 54 -9.42 24.53 4.85
N ARG A 55 -9.76 25.38 3.88
CA ARG A 55 -8.81 25.85 2.87
C ARG A 55 -8.01 26.99 3.47
N VAL A 56 -6.69 26.85 3.45
CA VAL A 56 -5.76 27.85 4.01
C VAL A 56 -4.70 28.20 2.98
N LYS A 57 -4.12 29.39 3.14
CA LYS A 57 -3.00 29.87 2.35
C LYS A 57 -1.74 29.88 3.20
N VAL A 58 -0.65 29.34 2.65
CA VAL A 58 0.66 29.35 3.30
C VAL A 58 1.26 30.75 3.16
N ILE A 59 1.71 31.34 4.26
CA ILE A 59 2.41 32.63 4.27
C ILE A 59 3.91 32.41 4.10
N TYR A 60 4.52 31.54 4.92
CA TYR A 60 5.93 31.13 4.84
C TYR A 60 6.21 29.86 5.66
N GLY A 61 7.39 29.25 5.46
CA GLY A 61 8.03 28.33 6.41
C GLY A 61 7.70 26.85 6.19
N LEU A 62 6.98 26.52 5.11
CA LEU A 62 6.60 25.15 4.75
C LEU A 62 7.32 24.63 3.50
N GLU A 63 8.26 25.39 2.95
CA GLU A 63 9.11 24.94 1.85
C GLU A 63 10.00 23.76 2.26
N PRO A 64 10.22 22.76 1.39
CA PRO A 64 9.81 22.70 -0.02
C PRO A 64 8.43 22.04 -0.23
N VAL A 65 7.71 21.68 0.83
CA VAL A 65 6.44 20.93 0.71
C VAL A 65 5.32 21.82 0.17
N PHE A 66 5.23 23.05 0.69
CA PHE A 66 4.30 24.07 0.23
C PHE A 66 5.05 25.39 0.06
N GLU A 67 4.97 25.96 -1.14
CA GLU A 67 5.56 27.27 -1.43
C GLU A 67 4.72 28.38 -0.79
N SER A 68 5.38 29.45 -0.35
CA SER A 68 4.73 30.68 0.11
C SER A 68 3.70 31.18 -0.91
N GLY A 69 2.48 31.42 -0.46
CA GLY A 69 1.34 31.86 -1.27
C GLY A 69 0.49 30.72 -1.85
N THR A 70 0.92 29.46 -1.75
CA THR A 70 0.10 28.31 -2.19
C THR A 70 -1.05 28.03 -1.22
N THR A 71 -2.13 27.45 -1.74
CA THR A 71 -3.25 26.99 -0.91
C THR A 71 -3.19 25.51 -0.62
N CYS A 72 -3.55 25.13 0.60
CA CYS A 72 -3.61 23.76 1.07
C CYS A 72 -4.90 23.54 1.88
N TYR A 73 -5.24 22.28 2.11
CA TYR A 73 -6.40 21.88 2.90
C TYR A 73 -5.97 21.30 4.23
N ILE A 74 -6.50 21.85 5.31
CA ILE A 74 -6.37 21.34 6.67
C ILE A 74 -7.66 20.60 7.02
N LYS A 75 -7.55 19.36 7.50
CA LYS A 75 -8.69 18.59 7.98
C LYS A 75 -8.52 18.29 9.46
N VAL A 76 -9.50 18.72 10.24
CA VAL A 76 -9.62 18.45 11.67
C VAL A 76 -10.80 17.51 11.85
N LYS A 77 -10.60 16.36 12.47
CA LYS A 77 -11.71 15.45 12.71
C LYS A 77 -12.71 16.08 13.70
N SER A 78 -13.99 16.08 13.32
CA SER A 78 -15.09 16.63 14.12
C SER A 78 -15.29 15.78 15.37
N PRO A 79 -15.90 16.32 16.43
CA PRO A 79 -15.50 15.97 17.78
C PRO A 79 -15.62 14.47 18.03
N ILE A 80 -14.49 13.88 18.40
CA ILE A 80 -14.38 12.57 19.05
C ILE A 80 -15.55 12.49 20.01
N ALA A 81 -16.52 11.61 19.75
CA ALA A 81 -17.74 11.56 20.53
C ALA A 81 -17.38 11.58 22.02
N TYR A 82 -17.95 12.54 22.76
CA TYR A 82 -17.88 12.65 24.21
C TYR A 82 -18.60 11.45 24.85
N TYR A 83 -18.13 10.22 24.60
CA TYR A 83 -18.52 9.05 25.37
C TYR A 83 -17.58 8.97 26.57
N GLY A 84 -18.04 9.55 27.67
CA GLY A 84 -17.36 9.54 28.96
C GLY A 84 -16.90 10.93 29.37
N ALA A 85 -17.71 11.58 30.20
CA ALA A 85 -17.33 12.77 30.94
C ALA A 85 -16.13 12.45 31.84
N LYS A 86 -14.95 13.01 31.50
CA LYS A 86 -13.82 13.47 32.34
C LYS A 86 -12.54 13.38 31.51
N GLU A 87 -11.75 14.46 31.56
CA GLU A 87 -10.38 14.61 31.04
C GLU A 87 -10.23 15.15 29.60
N GLU A 88 -10.08 16.48 29.51
CA GLU A 88 -9.64 17.19 28.29
C GLU A 88 -8.24 16.76 27.81
N SER A 89 -7.36 16.32 28.72
CA SER A 89 -6.02 15.79 28.38
C SER A 89 -6.10 14.58 27.45
N ASN A 90 -7.07 13.69 27.67
CA ASN A 90 -7.30 12.54 26.80
C ASN A 90 -7.77 12.95 25.39
N LEU A 91 -8.41 14.12 25.23
CA LEU A 91 -8.92 14.54 23.92
C LEU A 91 -7.79 14.95 22.99
N VAL A 92 -6.78 15.67 23.49
CA VAL A 92 -5.61 16.09 22.70
C VAL A 92 -4.78 14.86 22.29
N GLU A 93 -4.54 13.93 23.21
CA GLU A 93 -3.81 12.70 22.92
C GLU A 93 -4.56 11.79 21.94
N ARG A 94 -5.89 11.65 22.10
CA ARG A 94 -6.73 10.92 21.13
C ARG A 94 -6.75 11.60 19.77
N ASN A 95 -6.86 12.93 19.73
CA ASN A 95 -6.78 13.69 18.48
C ASN A 95 -5.44 13.47 17.78
N LEU A 96 -4.32 13.51 18.52
CA LEU A 96 -3.01 13.18 17.99
C LEU A 96 -2.97 11.75 17.42
N ALA A 97 -3.39 10.75 18.20
CA ALA A 97 -3.35 9.35 17.79
C ALA A 97 -4.19 9.09 16.53
N ILE A 98 -5.39 9.66 16.46
CA ILE A 98 -6.27 9.53 15.29
C ILE A 98 -5.65 10.23 14.07
N THR A 99 -5.13 11.45 14.23
CA THR A 99 -4.53 12.22 13.14
C THR A 99 -3.27 11.54 12.59
N GLN A 100 -2.42 11.01 13.48
CA GLN A 100 -1.25 10.22 13.10
C GLN A 100 -1.65 8.96 12.34
N GLN A 101 -2.72 8.29 12.77
CA GLN A 101 -3.22 7.10 12.08
C GLN A 101 -3.76 7.44 10.69
N GLU A 102 -4.46 8.56 10.52
CA GLU A 102 -4.93 9.01 9.20
C GLU A 102 -3.76 9.34 8.25
N CYS A 103 -2.74 10.04 8.75
CA CYS A 103 -1.51 10.30 7.99
C CYS A 103 -0.84 8.98 7.55
N ARG A 104 -0.78 8.00 8.46
CA ARG A 104 -0.20 6.67 8.15
C ARG A 104 -0.98 5.94 7.07
N ILE A 105 -2.31 5.87 7.21
CA ILE A 105 -3.18 5.17 6.26
C ILE A 105 -3.01 5.72 4.85
N GLN A 106 -3.13 7.04 4.68
CA GLN A 106 -3.04 7.64 3.36
C GLN A 106 -1.63 7.53 2.77
N ASN A 107 -0.58 7.72 3.56
CA ASN A 107 0.79 7.61 3.03
C ASN A 107 1.21 6.15 2.75
N ILE A 108 0.71 5.16 3.49
CA ILE A 108 0.91 3.74 3.13
C ILE A 108 0.21 3.45 1.80
N ALA A 109 -1.05 3.88 1.64
CA ALA A 109 -1.74 3.75 0.36
C ALA A 109 -0.98 4.45 -0.77
N ARG A 110 -0.34 5.59 -0.49
CA ARG A 110 0.55 6.27 -1.43
C ARG A 110 1.78 5.44 -1.82
N GLU A 111 2.44 4.79 -0.88
CA GLU A 111 3.58 3.92 -1.22
C GLU A 111 3.15 2.74 -2.11
N TYR A 112 1.98 2.14 -1.86
CA TYR A 112 1.40 1.15 -2.78
C TYR A 112 1.09 1.75 -4.16
N CYS A 113 0.51 2.94 -4.17
CA CYS A 113 0.15 3.64 -5.39
C CYS A 113 1.37 3.99 -6.25
N LYS A 114 2.53 4.30 -5.65
CA LYS A 114 3.78 4.49 -6.39
C LYS A 114 4.24 3.24 -7.14
N ILE A 115 4.13 2.07 -6.49
CA ILE A 115 4.50 0.79 -7.11
C ILE A 115 3.52 0.50 -8.26
N PHE A 116 2.22 0.63 -8.00
CA PHE A 116 1.19 0.52 -9.02
C PHE A 116 1.43 1.45 -10.21
N ALA A 117 1.74 2.73 -9.95
CA ALA A 117 2.03 3.70 -10.99
C ALA A 117 3.29 3.33 -11.79
N ALA A 118 4.31 2.77 -11.16
CA ALA A 118 5.49 2.27 -11.85
C ALA A 118 5.16 1.10 -12.80
N GLU A 119 4.29 0.17 -12.38
CA GLU A 119 3.79 -0.92 -13.22
C GLU A 119 2.90 -0.41 -14.37
N CYS A 120 2.07 0.61 -14.12
CA CYS A 120 1.23 1.20 -15.15
C CYS A 120 2.04 1.94 -16.22
N ARG A 121 3.16 2.59 -15.83
CA ARG A 121 4.01 3.36 -16.74
C ARG A 121 4.64 2.54 -17.87
N VAL A 122 4.86 1.23 -17.66
CA VAL A 122 5.39 0.36 -18.72
C VAL A 122 4.31 -0.06 -19.73
N ILE A 123 3.04 0.20 -19.44
CA ILE A 123 1.91 -0.12 -20.29
C ILE A 123 1.50 1.16 -21.05
N GLY A 124 1.96 1.29 -22.30
CA GLY A 124 1.72 2.50 -23.10
C GLY A 124 0.24 2.86 -23.30
N THR A 125 -0.68 1.90 -23.23
CA THR A 125 -2.12 2.11 -23.37
C THR A 125 -2.85 2.45 -22.06
N PHE A 126 -2.16 2.47 -20.91
CA PHE A 126 -2.78 2.75 -19.61
C PHE A 126 -3.11 4.24 -19.43
N GLY A 127 -2.35 5.12 -20.09
CA GLY A 127 -2.45 6.57 -19.92
C GLY A 127 -1.89 7.04 -18.57
N GLU A 128 -2.45 8.11 -18.03
CA GLU A 128 -2.02 8.68 -16.75
C GLU A 128 -2.34 7.75 -15.57
N ALA A 129 -1.34 7.51 -14.72
CA ALA A 129 -1.50 6.64 -13.55
C ALA A 129 -2.12 7.40 -12.38
N LEU A 130 -2.77 6.66 -11.47
CA LEU A 130 -3.27 7.23 -10.23
C LEU A 130 -2.11 7.72 -9.35
N GLU A 131 -2.36 8.79 -8.61
CA GLU A 131 -1.46 9.33 -7.61
C GLU A 131 -2.23 9.60 -6.32
N VAL A 132 -1.85 8.97 -5.21
CA VAL A 132 -2.34 9.36 -3.88
C VAL A 132 -1.48 10.51 -3.38
N ILE A 133 -2.11 11.64 -3.03
CA ILE A 133 -1.37 12.81 -2.52
C ILE A 133 -0.85 12.57 -1.10
N PRO A 134 0.33 13.11 -0.76
CA PRO A 134 0.86 12.99 0.59
C PRO A 134 0.03 13.78 1.59
N VAL A 135 -0.08 13.24 2.80
CA VAL A 135 -0.69 13.91 3.95
C VAL A 135 0.36 14.10 5.02
N HIS A 136 0.37 15.28 5.63
CA HIS A 136 1.32 15.63 6.68
C HIS A 136 0.57 15.92 7.98
N LEU A 137 1.23 15.68 9.11
CA LEU A 137 0.71 16.05 10.43
C LEU A 137 0.95 17.53 10.64
N MET A 138 -0.08 18.25 11.07
CA MET A 138 0.02 19.65 11.46
C MET A 138 -0.38 19.83 12.92
N TYR A 139 0.42 20.58 13.67
CA TYR A 139 0.15 21.02 15.02
C TYR A 139 -0.13 22.54 15.02
N ARG A 140 -1.23 22.92 15.67
CA ARG A 140 -1.87 24.23 15.63
C ARG A 140 -2.13 24.72 17.06
N PRO A 141 -1.11 25.29 17.75
CA PRO A 141 -1.17 25.56 19.19
C PRO A 141 -2.27 26.55 19.59
N ALA A 142 -2.72 27.42 18.69
CA ALA A 142 -3.78 28.39 18.96
C ALA A 142 -5.21 27.79 18.93
N ASN A 143 -5.38 26.48 18.66
CA ASN A 143 -6.70 25.84 18.52
C ASN A 143 -6.96 24.84 19.65
N SER A 144 -8.23 24.69 20.05
CA SER A 144 -8.67 23.71 21.04
C SER A 144 -8.47 22.26 20.60
N ILE A 145 -8.55 22.00 19.29
CA ILE A 145 -8.17 20.72 18.67
C ILE A 145 -6.91 20.98 17.85
N PRO A 146 -5.71 20.76 18.42
CA PRO A 146 -4.49 21.29 17.85
C PRO A 146 -3.89 20.41 16.76
N TYR A 147 -4.23 19.11 16.67
CA TYR A 147 -3.70 18.25 15.61
C TYR A 147 -4.68 18.11 14.45
N ALA A 148 -4.13 18.29 13.25
CA ALA A 148 -4.86 18.22 11.99
C ALA A 148 -4.01 17.54 10.93
N THR A 149 -4.64 17.07 9.86
CA THR A 149 -3.94 16.66 8.64
C THR A 149 -3.87 17.83 7.67
N VAL A 150 -2.78 17.92 6.91
CA VAL A 150 -2.62 18.91 5.83
C VAL A 150 -2.22 18.23 4.52
N GLU A 151 -2.86 18.65 3.44
CA GLU A 151 -2.64 18.12 2.08
C GLU A 151 -2.78 19.22 1.02
N SER A 152 -2.32 18.93 -0.19
CA SER A 152 -2.43 19.85 -1.33
C SER A 152 -3.88 20.13 -1.72
N ASP A 153 -4.15 21.38 -2.11
CA ASP A 153 -5.45 21.80 -2.64
C ASP A 153 -5.65 21.27 -4.07
N LEU A 154 -6.55 20.29 -4.22
CA LEU A 154 -6.89 19.68 -5.50
C LEU A 154 -7.87 20.57 -6.27
N LYS A 155 -7.42 21.10 -7.40
CA LYS A 155 -8.24 21.94 -8.29
C LYS A 155 -9.07 21.07 -9.23
N GLY A 156 -10.39 21.19 -9.18
CA GLY A 156 -11.32 20.55 -10.11
C GLY A 156 -12.55 19.98 -9.41
N VAL A 157 -13.22 19.04 -10.07
CA VAL A 157 -14.46 18.43 -9.54
C VAL A 157 -14.10 17.31 -8.56
N TYR A 158 -14.43 17.53 -7.29
CA TYR A 158 -14.21 16.53 -6.24
C TYR A 158 -15.24 15.40 -6.33
N LEU A 159 -14.77 14.16 -6.45
CA LEU A 159 -15.59 12.96 -6.57
C LEU A 159 -15.15 11.89 -5.59
N SER A 160 -16.11 11.12 -5.08
CA SER A 160 -15.85 9.91 -4.29
C SER A 160 -15.94 8.69 -5.20
N TYR A 161 -14.82 8.02 -5.43
CA TYR A 161 -14.72 6.85 -6.30
C TYR A 161 -15.15 5.56 -5.59
N CYS A 162 -14.79 5.46 -4.30
CA CYS A 162 -15.14 4.34 -3.45
C CYS A 162 -15.42 4.82 -2.03
N LEU A 163 -16.50 4.32 -1.43
CA LEU A 163 -16.94 4.66 -0.08
C LEU A 163 -17.54 3.44 0.62
N MET A 164 -17.60 3.51 1.95
CA MET A 164 -18.46 2.64 2.76
C MET A 164 -19.80 3.31 2.98
N ASP A 165 -20.90 2.60 2.71
CA ASP A 165 -22.23 3.08 3.07
C ASP A 165 -22.50 2.96 4.58
N ALA A 166 -23.63 3.50 5.04
CA ALA A 166 -24.03 3.42 6.45
C ALA A 166 -24.27 1.98 6.96
N THR A 167 -24.44 1.02 6.06
CA THR A 167 -24.59 -0.41 6.39
C THR A 167 -23.24 -1.14 6.43
N GLY A 168 -22.14 -0.43 6.18
CA GLY A 168 -20.79 -0.98 6.13
C GLY A 168 -20.48 -1.75 4.84
N ARG A 169 -21.26 -1.53 3.77
CA ARG A 169 -21.01 -2.12 2.46
C ARG A 169 -20.13 -1.22 1.62
N LEU A 170 -19.22 -1.85 0.88
CA LEU A 170 -18.36 -1.16 -0.07
C LEU A 170 -19.16 -0.76 -1.31
N VAL A 171 -19.17 0.54 -1.63
CA VAL A 171 -19.80 1.09 -2.82
C VAL A 171 -18.70 1.60 -3.75
N MET A 172 -18.68 1.08 -4.98
CA MET A 172 -17.74 1.48 -6.03
C MET A 172 -18.49 2.21 -7.15
N ARG A 173 -18.00 3.38 -7.55
CA ARG A 173 -18.49 4.07 -8.75
C ARG A 173 -17.75 3.54 -9.98
N THR A 174 -18.45 3.47 -11.11
CA THR A 174 -17.89 2.98 -12.40
C THR A 174 -18.11 3.95 -13.56
N GLY A 175 -18.63 5.16 -13.28
CA GLY A 175 -19.03 6.13 -14.30
C GLY A 175 -17.92 7.00 -14.90
N SER A 176 -16.68 6.91 -14.39
CA SER A 176 -15.54 7.69 -14.89
C SER A 176 -14.29 6.85 -15.04
N GLU A 177 -13.35 7.31 -15.87
CA GLU A 177 -12.06 6.65 -16.08
C GLU A 177 -11.28 6.48 -14.76
N ALA A 178 -11.21 7.56 -13.97
CA ALA A 178 -10.58 7.54 -12.65
C ALA A 178 -11.24 6.48 -11.73
N ALA A 179 -12.57 6.34 -11.78
CA ALA A 179 -13.27 5.34 -10.97
C ALA A 179 -12.92 3.90 -11.39
N LEU A 180 -12.79 3.64 -12.70
CA LEU A 180 -12.34 2.35 -13.22
C LEU A 180 -10.90 2.03 -12.82
N LYS A 181 -9.99 3.03 -12.90
CA LYS A 181 -8.61 2.90 -12.43
C LYS A 181 -8.54 2.66 -10.92
N CYS A 182 -9.38 3.32 -10.13
CA CYS A 182 -9.50 3.10 -8.68
C CYS A 182 -9.93 1.66 -8.35
N CYS A 183 -10.91 1.14 -9.09
CA CYS A 183 -11.35 -0.25 -8.97
C CYS A 183 -10.22 -1.25 -9.34
N ALA A 184 -9.44 -0.94 -10.39
CA ALA A 184 -8.28 -1.74 -10.75
C ALA A 184 -7.15 -1.68 -9.70
N LEU A 185 -6.93 -0.51 -9.08
CA LEU A 185 -5.99 -0.34 -7.97
C LEU A 185 -6.40 -1.18 -6.75
N GLN A 186 -7.68 -1.17 -6.37
CA GLN A 186 -8.19 -2.03 -5.28
C GLN A 186 -7.92 -3.50 -5.55
N HIS A 187 -8.17 -3.96 -6.78
CA HIS A 187 -7.92 -5.35 -7.18
C HIS A 187 -6.41 -5.66 -7.19
N TRP A 188 -5.59 -4.77 -7.73
CA TRP A 188 -4.14 -4.91 -7.74
C TRP A 188 -3.58 -5.01 -6.33
N ILE A 189 -3.98 -4.12 -5.41
CA ILE A 189 -3.56 -4.14 -4.00
C ILE A 189 -3.99 -5.45 -3.32
N LEU A 190 -5.22 -5.89 -3.55
CA LEU A 190 -5.72 -7.14 -2.98
C LEU A 190 -4.87 -8.33 -3.44
N GLN A 191 -4.55 -8.40 -4.73
CA GLN A 191 -3.70 -9.47 -5.28
C GLN A 191 -2.25 -9.36 -4.77
N TRP A 192 -1.70 -8.14 -4.72
CA TRP A 192 -0.32 -7.86 -4.33
C TRP A 192 -0.06 -8.14 -2.86
N THR A 193 -1.06 -7.93 -2.01
CA THR A 193 -1.00 -8.20 -0.57
C THR A 193 -1.50 -9.59 -0.19
N ASN A 194 -1.71 -10.49 -1.15
CA ASN A 194 -2.25 -11.84 -0.93
C ASN A 194 -3.58 -11.84 -0.15
N GLY A 195 -4.43 -10.83 -0.39
CA GLY A 195 -5.75 -10.72 0.23
C GLY A 195 -5.75 -10.10 1.63
N ASN A 196 -4.66 -9.45 2.05
CA ASN A 196 -4.55 -8.90 3.42
C ASN A 196 -4.95 -7.43 3.53
N LEU A 197 -4.91 -6.66 2.44
CA LEU A 197 -5.20 -5.23 2.43
C LEU A 197 -6.18 -4.88 1.32
N LEU A 198 -7.12 -3.98 1.61
CA LEU A 198 -8.05 -3.43 0.62
C LEU A 198 -8.30 -1.95 0.91
N LEU A 199 -8.32 -1.12 -0.14
CA LEU A 199 -8.74 0.27 -0.01
C LEU A 199 -10.27 0.33 0.06
N THR A 200 -10.80 1.01 1.07
CA THR A 200 -12.23 1.08 1.38
C THR A 200 -12.84 2.47 1.18
N ARG A 201 -11.98 3.47 1.05
CA ARG A 201 -12.37 4.83 0.69
C ARG A 201 -11.33 5.41 -0.25
N MET A 202 -11.78 6.04 -1.31
CA MET A 202 -10.94 6.80 -2.24
C MET A 202 -11.77 7.95 -2.80
N GLU A 203 -11.28 9.17 -2.63
CA GLU A 203 -11.90 10.39 -3.14
C GLU A 203 -10.84 11.25 -3.80
N GLY A 204 -11.23 12.29 -4.52
CA GLY A 204 -10.27 13.26 -5.06
C GLY A 204 -10.74 13.88 -6.36
N VAL A 205 -9.78 14.30 -7.17
CA VAL A 205 -10.02 15.00 -8.44
C VAL A 205 -9.22 14.30 -9.51
N ASP A 206 -9.91 13.83 -10.56
CA ASP A 206 -9.32 13.06 -11.65
C ASP A 206 -8.44 11.90 -11.13
N PHE A 207 -7.17 11.84 -11.52
CA PHE A 207 -6.24 10.79 -11.11
C PHE A 207 -5.55 11.04 -9.76
N LYS A 208 -5.81 12.19 -9.12
CA LYS A 208 -5.27 12.53 -7.79
C LYS A 208 -6.24 12.11 -6.70
N ILE A 209 -5.78 11.22 -5.83
CA ILE A 209 -6.57 10.56 -4.79
C ILE A 209 -6.18 11.08 -3.41
N THR A 210 -7.18 11.31 -2.57
CA THR A 210 -7.09 11.70 -1.15
C THR A 210 -8.18 11.00 -0.34
N ASN A 211 -8.24 11.26 0.98
CA ASN A 211 -9.18 10.67 1.93
C ASN A 211 -9.21 9.13 1.84
N VAL A 212 -8.02 8.52 1.82
CA VAL A 212 -7.92 7.07 1.63
C VAL A 212 -8.28 6.31 2.90
N GLY A 213 -9.13 5.30 2.77
CA GLY A 213 -9.46 4.33 3.81
C GLY A 213 -8.84 2.97 3.49
N ILE A 214 -8.37 2.26 4.52
CA ILE A 214 -7.83 0.91 4.41
C ILE A 214 -8.61 -0.02 5.34
N SER A 215 -8.85 -1.25 4.88
CA SER A 215 -9.23 -2.37 5.73
C SER A 215 -8.21 -3.50 5.60
N ILE A 216 -8.00 -4.19 6.71
CA ILE A 216 -7.11 -5.35 6.80
C ILE A 216 -7.92 -6.60 7.14
N LYS A 217 -7.48 -7.74 6.60
CA LYS A 217 -8.16 -9.03 6.81
C LYS A 217 -7.77 -9.68 8.14
N SER A 218 -6.54 -9.45 8.60
CA SER A 218 -5.97 -10.04 9.82
C SER A 218 -5.14 -9.00 10.60
N LYS A 219 -5.10 -9.14 11.93
CA LYS A 219 -4.43 -8.21 12.83
C LYS A 219 -2.95 -7.99 12.48
N GLY A 220 -2.50 -6.75 12.52
CA GLY A 220 -1.08 -6.41 12.56
C GLY A 220 -0.38 -6.39 11.20
N TYR A 221 -1.11 -6.45 10.09
CA TYR A 221 -0.52 -6.23 8.77
C TYR A 221 0.15 -4.84 8.71
N GLN A 222 1.45 -4.81 8.44
CA GLN A 222 2.28 -3.58 8.37
C GLN A 222 2.16 -2.64 9.58
N SER A 223 2.00 -3.20 10.78
CA SER A 223 1.86 -2.41 12.01
C SER A 223 0.65 -1.45 12.01
N LEU A 224 -0.31 -1.67 11.12
CA LEU A 224 -1.56 -0.92 11.09
C LEU A 224 -2.44 -1.34 12.27
N THR A 225 -2.70 -0.41 13.18
CA THR A 225 -3.69 -0.57 14.26
C THR A 225 -5.08 -0.18 13.75
N ILE A 226 -5.57 -0.89 12.75
CA ILE A 226 -6.90 -0.67 12.14
C ILE A 226 -7.81 -1.83 12.53
N THR A 227 -9.10 -1.53 12.74
CA THR A 227 -10.12 -2.55 12.98
C THR A 227 -10.24 -3.49 11.79
N GLU A 228 -10.18 -4.79 12.06
CA GLU A 228 -10.36 -5.84 11.05
C GLU A 228 -11.80 -5.84 10.52
N ASN A 229 -11.94 -5.98 9.21
CA ASN A 229 -13.25 -6.10 8.59
C ASN A 229 -13.22 -7.13 7.45
N PRO A 230 -13.24 -8.45 7.78
CA PRO A 230 -13.17 -9.50 6.78
C PRO A 230 -14.36 -9.50 5.82
N ASN A 231 -15.54 -9.07 6.28
CA ASN A 231 -16.77 -9.03 5.48
C ASN A 231 -16.63 -8.16 4.23
N VAL A 232 -15.87 -7.06 4.33
CA VAL A 232 -15.62 -6.15 3.22
C VAL A 232 -14.83 -6.82 2.09
N PHE A 233 -13.94 -7.76 2.42
CA PHE A 233 -13.16 -8.49 1.42
C PHE A 233 -14.06 -9.44 0.62
N GLU A 234 -14.95 -10.17 1.29
CA GLU A 234 -15.92 -11.07 0.63
C GLU A 234 -16.90 -10.27 -0.24
N GLN A 235 -17.35 -9.11 0.23
CA GLN A 235 -18.17 -8.21 -0.56
C GLN A 235 -17.43 -7.69 -1.79
N PHE A 236 -16.18 -7.28 -1.65
CA PHE A 236 -15.39 -6.84 -2.80
C PHE A 236 -15.20 -7.98 -3.82
N VAL A 237 -14.83 -9.18 -3.38
CA VAL A 237 -14.66 -10.34 -4.28
C VAL A 237 -15.95 -10.69 -5.03
N SER A 238 -17.11 -10.63 -4.36
CA SER A 238 -18.40 -10.95 -4.99
C SER A 238 -18.89 -9.86 -5.96
N GLN A 239 -18.65 -8.59 -5.64
CA GLN A 239 -19.14 -7.45 -6.42
C GLN A 239 -18.17 -6.99 -7.52
N HIS A 240 -16.87 -7.22 -7.35
CA HIS A 240 -15.85 -6.76 -8.28
C HIS A 240 -16.03 -7.43 -9.65
N GLN A 241 -16.10 -6.60 -10.67
CA GLN A 241 -16.06 -7.01 -12.07
C GLN A 241 -14.81 -6.42 -12.68
N CYS A 242 -13.94 -7.29 -13.19
CA CYS A 242 -12.72 -6.85 -13.85
C CYS A 242 -13.07 -5.95 -15.05
N ASN A 243 -12.39 -4.82 -15.13
CA ASN A 243 -12.52 -3.86 -16.23
C ASN A 243 -11.31 -3.94 -17.17
N SER A 244 -11.26 -3.07 -18.18
CA SER A 244 -10.16 -2.99 -19.14
C SER A 244 -8.80 -2.80 -18.45
N TYR A 245 -8.69 -1.96 -17.43
CA TYR A 245 -7.45 -1.71 -16.69
C TYR A 245 -6.99 -2.92 -15.87
N CYS A 246 -7.93 -3.68 -15.26
CA CYS A 246 -7.60 -4.96 -14.64
C CYS A 246 -6.97 -5.94 -15.65
N GLY A 247 -7.48 -5.94 -16.88
CA GLY A 247 -6.95 -6.73 -17.99
C GLY A 247 -5.56 -6.28 -18.44
N LEU A 248 -5.33 -4.97 -18.57
CA LEU A 248 -4.01 -4.41 -18.90
C LEU A 248 -2.94 -4.82 -17.89
N LEU A 249 -3.30 -4.85 -16.61
CA LEU A 249 -2.44 -5.29 -15.51
C LEU A 249 -2.35 -6.83 -15.36
N SER A 250 -3.01 -7.59 -16.25
CA SER A 250 -3.04 -9.06 -16.21
C SER A 250 -3.45 -9.61 -14.83
N LEU A 251 -4.38 -8.95 -14.14
CA LEU A 251 -4.86 -9.36 -12.83
C LEU A 251 -5.70 -10.64 -12.93
N ARG A 252 -5.56 -11.54 -11.95
CA ARG A 252 -6.32 -12.80 -11.93
C ARG A 252 -7.76 -12.51 -11.52
N SER A 253 -8.72 -13.11 -12.22
CA SER A 253 -10.13 -12.99 -11.84
C SER A 253 -10.38 -13.50 -10.41
N LEU A 254 -10.93 -12.63 -9.57
CA LEU A 254 -11.24 -12.96 -8.16
C LEU A 254 -12.25 -14.11 -8.05
N LYS A 255 -13.18 -14.23 -9.01
CA LYS A 255 -14.17 -15.32 -9.05
C LYS A 255 -13.54 -16.70 -9.29
N THR A 256 -12.36 -16.76 -9.91
CA THR A 256 -11.63 -18.01 -10.14
C THR A 256 -10.81 -18.43 -8.92
N GLN A 257 -10.45 -17.49 -8.02
CA GLN A 257 -9.73 -17.84 -6.78
C GLN A 257 -10.61 -18.60 -5.78
N ASP A 258 -11.91 -18.32 -5.74
CA ASP A 258 -12.85 -19.06 -4.87
C ASP A 258 -12.95 -20.54 -5.28
N SER A 259 -12.91 -20.80 -6.59
CA SER A 259 -12.88 -22.17 -7.14
C SER A 259 -11.56 -22.93 -6.94
N LEU A 260 -10.47 -22.23 -6.59
CA LEU A 260 -9.15 -22.84 -6.32
C LEU A 260 -8.86 -22.99 -4.81
N GLN A 261 -9.65 -22.36 -3.94
CA GLN A 261 -9.56 -22.47 -2.48
C GLN A 261 -10.49 -23.53 -1.88
N THR A 262 -11.27 -24.27 -2.69
CA THR A 262 -11.85 -25.53 -2.23
C THR A 262 -10.70 -26.47 -1.86
N PRO A 263 -10.66 -27.07 -0.64
CA PRO A 263 -9.60 -27.99 -0.28
C PRO A 263 -9.58 -29.09 -1.34
N ALA A 264 -8.40 -29.29 -1.94
CA ALA A 264 -8.17 -30.41 -2.84
C ALA A 264 -8.75 -31.65 -2.17
N LYS A 265 -9.82 -32.20 -2.76
CA LYS A 265 -10.35 -33.52 -2.38
C LYS A 265 -9.13 -34.42 -2.20
N PRO A 266 -8.96 -35.09 -1.04
CA PRO A 266 -7.86 -36.01 -0.89
C PRO A 266 -7.95 -36.99 -2.04
N LYS A 267 -6.89 -37.06 -2.86
CA LYS A 267 -6.70 -38.12 -3.85
C LYS A 267 -6.98 -39.42 -3.12
N GLY A 268 -8.11 -40.05 -3.45
CA GLY A 268 -8.46 -41.36 -2.95
C GLY A 268 -7.28 -42.28 -3.17
N SER A 269 -6.61 -42.62 -2.07
CA SER A 269 -5.60 -43.66 -2.03
C SER A 269 -6.26 -44.94 -2.54
N ARG A 270 -5.92 -45.36 -3.76
CA ARG A 270 -6.18 -46.73 -4.19
C ARG A 270 -5.22 -47.63 -3.40
N SER A 271 -5.66 -48.01 -2.21
CA SER A 271 -5.05 -49.07 -1.43
C SER A 271 -5.22 -50.39 -2.19
N PRO A 272 -4.15 -51.14 -2.53
CA PRO A 272 -4.30 -52.48 -3.05
C PRO A 272 -4.61 -53.44 -1.89
N LEU A 273 -5.76 -54.09 -2.00
CA LEU A 273 -6.28 -55.09 -1.07
C LEU A 273 -5.32 -56.29 -0.98
N LEU A 274 -4.88 -56.61 0.24
CA LEU A 274 -4.35 -57.92 0.59
C LEU A 274 -5.45 -58.71 1.31
N HIS A 275 -5.97 -59.75 0.66
CA HIS A 275 -6.54 -60.91 1.35
C HIS A 275 -6.18 -62.19 0.61
N ARG A 276 -5.83 -63.19 1.41
CA ARG A 276 -5.09 -64.41 1.09
C ARG A 276 -6.06 -65.59 1.15
N LYS A 277 -6.07 -66.48 0.13
CA LYS A 277 -5.82 -67.94 0.24
C LYS A 277 -6.26 -68.77 -0.99
N MET A 278 -5.31 -69.63 -1.41
CA MET A 278 -5.41 -71.05 -1.78
C MET A 278 -6.25 -71.51 -2.99
N GLY A 279 -5.55 -72.19 -3.92
CA GLY A 279 -6.12 -73.32 -4.69
C GLY A 279 -5.51 -73.55 -6.07
N GLY A 280 -4.63 -74.56 -6.20
CA GLY A 280 -4.66 -75.48 -7.34
C GLY A 280 -3.71 -75.28 -8.55
N SER A 281 -2.58 -75.99 -8.49
CA SER A 281 -2.01 -76.86 -9.55
C SER A 281 -1.36 -76.31 -10.83
N SER A 282 -0.18 -76.90 -11.09
CA SER A 282 0.43 -77.26 -12.39
C SER A 282 1.52 -76.35 -12.96
N SER A 283 2.76 -76.73 -12.64
CA SER A 283 4.01 -76.61 -13.41
C SER A 283 3.87 -77.22 -14.84
N PRO A 284 4.76 -76.95 -15.84
CA PRO A 284 6.21 -77.15 -15.76
C PRO A 284 7.12 -76.07 -16.41
N GLN A 285 8.36 -76.01 -15.88
CA GLN A 285 9.60 -75.44 -16.44
C GLN A 285 10.01 -76.13 -17.78
N PRO A 286 11.05 -75.70 -18.58
CA PRO A 286 12.35 -75.16 -18.10
C PRO A 286 13.21 -74.20 -18.99
N SER A 287 14.25 -73.63 -18.35
CA SER A 287 15.62 -73.35 -18.86
C SER A 287 15.83 -72.11 -19.79
N ARG A 288 16.93 -71.31 -19.79
CA ARG A 288 18.34 -71.43 -19.37
C ARG A 288 18.97 -70.04 -19.07
N LYS A 289 19.98 -70.02 -18.17
CA LYS A 289 21.32 -69.32 -18.16
C LYS A 289 21.47 -67.92 -18.80
N ALA A 290 22.38 -67.02 -18.43
CA ALA A 290 23.29 -66.77 -17.31
C ALA A 290 24.12 -65.52 -17.70
N THR A 291 24.53 -64.71 -16.71
CA THR A 291 25.83 -63.98 -16.57
C THR A 291 26.42 -63.11 -17.69
N GLY A 292 26.83 -61.88 -17.33
CA GLY A 292 27.98 -61.21 -17.94
C GLY A 292 28.07 -59.69 -17.76
N SER A 293 28.71 -59.23 -16.68
CA SER A 293 29.37 -57.91 -16.61
C SER A 293 30.81 -58.05 -17.13
N PRO A 294 31.47 -56.96 -17.57
CA PRO A 294 32.56 -56.47 -16.71
C PRO A 294 32.79 -54.93 -16.71
N ARG A 295 33.55 -54.53 -15.69
CA ARG A 295 34.07 -53.20 -15.34
C ARG A 295 35.35 -52.82 -16.12
N LEU A 296 35.53 -51.50 -16.29
CA LEU A 296 36.74 -50.62 -16.13
C LEU A 296 38.11 -51.04 -16.73
N ILE A 297 38.87 -50.08 -17.30
CA ILE A 297 40.16 -49.54 -16.77
C ILE A 297 40.95 -48.62 -17.77
N ARG A 298 41.41 -47.48 -17.22
CA ARG A 298 42.65 -46.64 -17.41
C ARG A 298 43.02 -45.83 -18.68
N LYS A 299 43.37 -44.57 -18.36
CA LYS A 299 44.33 -43.58 -18.95
C LYS A 299 45.78 -44.13 -18.96
N PRO A 300 46.74 -43.61 -19.76
CA PRO A 300 47.49 -42.38 -19.39
C PRO A 300 48.11 -41.50 -20.52
N ALA A 301 48.44 -40.25 -20.13
CA ALA A 301 49.60 -39.36 -20.40
C ALA A 301 50.09 -38.89 -21.81
N GLN A 302 50.70 -37.69 -21.75
CA GLN A 302 51.20 -36.70 -22.75
C GLN A 302 52.52 -37.08 -23.49
N PRO A 303 53.04 -36.25 -24.44
CA PRO A 303 53.99 -35.13 -24.14
C PRO A 303 53.70 -33.80 -24.91
N GLU A 304 53.87 -32.61 -24.30
CA GLU A 304 54.98 -31.59 -24.41
C GLU A 304 55.50 -31.32 -25.86
N ASP A 305 55.80 -30.08 -26.32
CA ASP A 305 56.59 -29.01 -25.68
C ASP A 305 56.59 -27.65 -26.47
N SER A 306 56.86 -26.54 -25.75
CA SER A 306 57.59 -25.28 -26.13
C SER A 306 56.99 -24.24 -27.14
N LYS A 307 57.12 -22.90 -27.00
CA LYS A 307 57.96 -22.01 -26.16
C LYS A 307 57.51 -20.51 -26.18
N ALA A 308 57.54 -19.87 -25.01
CA ALA A 308 58.02 -18.51 -24.59
C ALA A 308 57.78 -17.22 -25.44
N THR A 309 57.44 -16.05 -24.88
CA THR A 309 58.23 -15.19 -23.94
C THR A 309 57.35 -14.01 -23.39
N ALA A 310 57.27 -13.78 -22.07
CA ALA A 310 57.99 -12.76 -21.23
C ALA A 310 57.52 -11.28 -21.43
N LYS A 311 57.33 -10.39 -20.44
CA LYS A 311 57.48 -10.31 -18.97
C LYS A 311 56.94 -8.94 -18.49
N HIS A 312 56.31 -8.88 -17.29
CA HIS A 312 56.41 -7.89 -16.18
C HIS A 312 56.16 -6.38 -16.44
N LYS A 313 55.60 -5.56 -15.52
CA LYS A 313 55.88 -5.44 -14.07
C LYS A 313 54.82 -4.59 -13.34
N ALA A 314 54.81 -4.75 -12.02
CA ALA A 314 53.90 -4.22 -11.01
C ALA A 314 54.31 -2.84 -10.43
N VAL A 315 53.30 -2.12 -9.87
CA VAL A 315 53.23 -1.29 -8.64
C VAL A 315 54.05 0.02 -8.55
N ASP A 316 53.39 1.16 -8.26
CA ASP A 316 53.49 1.84 -6.95
C ASP A 316 52.48 3.01 -6.72
N VAL A 317 52.14 3.22 -5.45
CA VAL A 317 51.38 4.32 -4.80
C VAL A 317 52.37 4.91 -3.77
N PRO A 318 52.56 6.24 -3.55
CA PRO A 318 51.75 6.95 -2.53
C PRO A 318 51.63 8.50 -2.54
N ASN A 319 50.58 8.94 -1.81
CA ASN A 319 50.41 10.09 -0.88
C ASN A 319 50.40 11.59 -1.28
N VAL A 320 49.23 12.21 -0.98
CA VAL A 320 48.93 13.37 -0.08
C VAL A 320 49.69 14.70 -0.25
N VAL A 321 48.96 15.83 -0.39
CA VAL A 321 48.96 17.02 0.53
C VAL A 321 47.74 17.92 0.25
N ARG A 322 47.19 18.48 1.36
CA ARG A 322 46.14 19.52 1.50
C ARG A 322 46.37 20.81 0.70
N SER A 323 45.27 21.50 0.40
CA SER A 323 45.08 22.94 0.68
C SER A 323 43.59 23.18 0.93
#